data_AF-A0A414ST00-F1
#
_entry.id   AF-A0A414ST00-F1
#
_cell.length_a   1.000
_cell.length_b   1.000
_cell.length_c   1.000
_cell.angle_alpha   90.00
_cell.angle_beta   90.00
_cell.angle_gamma   90.00
#
_symmetry.space_group_name_H-M   'P 1'
#
loop_
_entity.id
_entity.type
_entity.pdbx_description
1 polymer ?
#
loop_
_entity_poly.entity_id
_entity_poly.type
_entity_poly.pdbx_seq_one_letter_code
_entity_poly.pdbx_strand_id
1 'polypeptide(L)'
;MLKNNKIKILCLLIIGIVFLYIYGPIAFMKDGLVTRQSVNSFDELYELGPARRHKCENGTRIYIVYFGWSAPKVKKEIVYQKNEETQKQIVDVDTQKIIPGLYYISWDTKSSVYRIETRKKYYFVIPYC
;
A
#
# COMPACT_ATOMS: atom_id res chain seq x y z
N MET A 1 34.39 20.48 15.92
CA MET A 1 32.91 20.57 16.05
C MET A 1 32.13 19.64 15.10
N LEU A 2 32.67 18.48 14.65
CA LEU A 2 31.97 17.56 13.72
C LEU A 2 31.27 16.36 14.40
N LYS A 3 31.51 16.14 15.71
CA LYS A 3 31.14 14.91 16.43
C LYS A 3 29.64 14.84 16.79
N ASN A 4 28.99 16.00 17.02
CA ASN A 4 27.58 16.05 17.44
C ASN A 4 26.57 15.92 16.29
N ASN A 5 26.99 16.18 15.04
CA ASN A 5 26.07 16.11 13.90
C ASN A 5 25.68 14.67 13.57
N LYS A 6 26.60 13.71 13.75
CA LYS A 6 26.31 12.28 13.54
C LYS A 6 25.21 11.77 14.48
N ILE A 7 25.28 12.16 15.76
CA ILE A 7 24.26 11.80 16.77
C ILE A 7 22.93 12.47 16.43
N LYS A 8 22.93 13.76 16.07
CA LYS A 8 21.72 14.47 15.65
C LYS A 8 21.05 13.84 14.42
N ILE A 9 21.85 13.46 13.41
CA ILE A 9 21.37 12.78 12.20
C ILE A 9 20.78 11.41 12.57
N LEU A 10 21.46 10.64 13.43
CA LEU A 10 20.96 9.34 13.89
C LEU A 10 19.64 9.48 14.65
N CYS A 11 19.53 10.45 15.56
CA CYS A 11 18.29 10.75 16.28
C CYS A 11 17.16 11.13 15.32
N LEU A 12 17.41 11.99 14.33
CA LEU A 12 16.43 12.36 13.31
C LEU A 12 15.97 11.14 12.49
N LEU A 13 16.89 10.25 12.13
CA LEU A 13 16.59 9.01 11.42
C LEU A 13 15.67 8.09 12.24
N ILE A 14 15.98 7.90 13.52
CA ILE A 14 15.16 7.08 14.43
C ILE A 14 13.75 7.69 14.57
N ILE A 15 13.65 9.01 14.76
CA ILE A 15 12.35 9.71 14.82
C ILE A 15 11.56 9.49 13.54
N GLY A 16 12.20 9.58 12.37
CA GLY A 16 11.57 9.29 11.08
C GLY A 16 11.04 7.85 10.97
N ILE A 17 11.83 6.86 11.41
CA ILE A 17 11.40 5.45 11.41
C ILE A 17 10.22 5.23 12.36
N VAL A 18 10.26 5.79 13.57
CA VAL A 18 9.16 5.71 14.54
C VAL A 18 7.91 6.38 13.98
N PHE A 19 8.04 7.53 13.32
CA PHE A 19 6.93 8.21 12.67
C PHE A 19 6.29 7.34 11.57
N LEU A 20 7.11 6.75 10.69
CA LEU A 20 6.63 5.84 9.64
C LEU A 20 5.95 4.59 10.23
N TYR A 21 6.48 4.07 11.32
CA TYR A 21 5.90 2.92 12.02
C TYR A 21 4.49 3.22 12.56
N ILE A 22 4.26 4.41 13.11
CA ILE A 22 2.96 4.84 13.65
C ILE A 22 1.99 5.19 12.52
N TYR A 23 2.49 5.84 11.47
CA TYR A 23 1.65 6.30 10.35
C TYR A 23 1.02 5.12 9.59
N GLY A 24 1.73 3.99 9.49
CA GLY A 24 1.29 2.79 8.79
C GLY A 24 1.90 2.68 7.39
N PRO A 25 1.46 1.70 6.58
CA PRO A 25 2.05 1.44 5.28
C PRO A 25 1.81 2.62 4.32
N ILE A 26 2.83 2.95 3.53
CA ILE A 26 2.78 3.95 2.46
C ILE A 26 3.05 3.21 1.16
N ALA A 27 2.18 3.36 0.15
CA ALA A 27 2.43 2.87 -1.20
C ALA A 27 2.75 3.97 -2.19
N PHE A 28 3.57 3.63 -3.17
CA PHE A 28 3.84 4.47 -4.32
C PHE A 28 4.11 3.63 -5.57
N MET A 29 3.76 4.21 -6.70
CA MET A 29 4.12 3.74 -8.04
C MET A 29 5.17 4.69 -8.63
N LYS A 30 5.66 4.39 -9.84
CA LYS A 30 6.70 5.17 -10.52
C LYS A 30 6.37 6.66 -10.64
N ASP A 31 5.09 6.99 -10.73
CA ASP A 31 4.56 8.33 -11.00
C ASP A 31 3.96 9.02 -9.76
N GLY A 32 3.95 8.38 -8.59
CA GLY A 32 3.57 9.04 -7.34
C GLY A 32 3.02 8.12 -6.25
N LEU A 33 2.57 8.76 -5.16
CA LEU A 33 1.94 8.07 -4.02
C LEU A 33 0.56 7.51 -4.41
N VAL A 34 0.30 6.28 -3.97
CA VAL A 34 -1.01 5.62 -4.09
C VAL A 34 -1.95 6.16 -3.03
N THR A 35 -3.21 6.38 -3.40
CA THR A 35 -4.25 6.81 -2.46
C THR A 35 -4.46 5.74 -1.39
N ARG A 36 -4.38 6.14 -0.13
CA ARG A 36 -4.59 5.28 1.04
C ARG A 36 -5.80 5.72 1.84
N GLN A 37 -6.64 4.77 2.22
CA GLN A 37 -7.77 4.95 3.13
C GLN A 37 -7.67 3.96 4.29
N SER A 38 -7.74 4.44 5.53
CA SER A 38 -7.80 3.59 6.72
C SER A 38 -9.23 3.14 6.96
N VAL A 39 -9.43 1.88 7.36
CA VAL A 39 -10.75 1.32 7.65
C VAL A 39 -10.74 0.46 8.91
N ASN A 40 -11.90 0.31 9.55
CA ASN A 40 -12.07 -0.54 10.74
C ASN A 40 -12.31 -2.00 10.33
N SER A 41 -13.12 -2.21 9.29
CA SER A 41 -13.37 -3.51 8.67
C SER A 41 -13.25 -3.44 7.16
N PHE A 42 -12.95 -4.58 6.52
CA PHE A 42 -13.03 -4.71 5.06
C PHE A 42 -14.44 -5.06 4.57
N ASP A 43 -15.34 -5.42 5.48
CA ASP A 43 -16.72 -5.82 5.16
C ASP A 43 -17.70 -4.64 5.18
N GLU A 44 -17.28 -3.50 5.76
CA GLU A 44 -18.06 -2.28 5.70
C GLU A 44 -18.06 -1.71 4.28
N LEU A 45 -19.24 -1.29 3.81
CA LEU A 45 -19.38 -0.59 2.54
C LEU A 45 -18.51 0.66 2.59
N TYR A 46 -17.50 0.72 1.73
CA TYR A 46 -16.55 1.82 1.72
C TYR A 46 -16.79 2.69 0.49
N GLU A 47 -16.94 3.99 0.71
CA GLU A 47 -16.84 4.98 -0.36
C GLU A 47 -15.36 5.28 -0.59
N LEU A 48 -14.82 4.76 -1.68
CA LEU A 48 -13.53 5.22 -2.18
C LEU A 48 -13.75 6.61 -2.73
N GLY A 49 -13.40 7.62 -1.94
CA GLY A 49 -13.32 8.99 -2.44
C GLY A 49 -12.40 9.09 -3.67
N PRO A 50 -12.23 10.30 -4.23
CA PRO A 50 -11.40 10.49 -5.42
C PRO A 50 -9.98 9.93 -5.22
N ALA A 51 -9.58 9.01 -6.08
CA ALA A 51 -8.27 8.38 -6.07
C ALA A 51 -7.34 8.99 -7.12
N ARG A 52 -6.04 9.02 -6.82
CA ARG A 52 -5.03 9.48 -7.77
C ARG A 52 -4.94 8.49 -8.92
N ARG A 53 -4.98 9.01 -10.15
CA ARG A 53 -4.73 8.20 -11.35
C ARG A 53 -3.24 7.96 -11.49
N HIS A 54 -2.89 6.73 -11.84
CA HIS A 54 -1.51 6.31 -12.10
C HIS A 54 -1.39 5.80 -13.54
N LYS A 55 -0.18 5.84 -14.09
CA LYS A 55 0.10 5.31 -15.44
C LYS A 55 -0.18 3.82 -15.52
N CYS A 56 -0.95 3.46 -16.54
CA CYS A 56 -1.52 2.16 -16.76
C CYS A 56 -0.57 1.21 -17.51
N GLU A 57 0.49 0.77 -16.86
CA GLU A 57 1.42 -0.23 -17.44
C GLU A 57 1.27 -1.56 -16.69
N ASN A 58 0.80 -2.61 -17.39
CA ASN A 58 0.64 -3.93 -16.77
C ASN A 58 2.00 -4.46 -16.26
N GLY A 59 2.02 -5.00 -15.04
CA GLY A 59 3.27 -5.40 -14.38
C GLY A 59 4.04 -4.25 -13.72
N THR A 60 3.46 -3.05 -13.64
CA THR A 60 4.02 -1.96 -12.82
C THR A 60 4.12 -2.41 -11.36
N ARG A 61 5.20 -2.02 -10.69
CA ARG A 61 5.42 -2.34 -9.28
C ARG A 61 4.77 -1.28 -8.40
N ILE A 62 3.97 -1.72 -7.44
CA ILE A 62 3.57 -0.89 -6.30
C ILE A 62 4.58 -1.17 -5.19
N TYR A 63 5.34 -0.15 -4.82
CA TYR A 63 6.27 -0.22 -3.71
C TYR A 63 5.54 0.13 -2.43
N ILE A 64 5.82 -0.62 -1.36
CA ILE A 64 5.19 -0.45 -0.05
C ILE A 64 6.29 -0.26 0.99
N VAL A 65 6.28 0.91 1.64
CA VAL A 65 7.11 1.19 2.81
C VAL A 65 6.29 0.83 4.06
N TYR A 66 6.76 -0.16 4.81
CA TYR A 66 6.08 -0.63 6.02
C TYR A 66 7.07 -1.26 7.02
N PHE A 67 7.16 -0.68 8.22
CA PHE A 67 8.08 -1.14 9.27
C PHE A 67 7.43 -2.08 10.29
N GLY A 68 6.63 -3.04 9.85
CA GLY A 68 6.03 -4.04 10.75
C GLY A 68 6.94 -5.17 11.19
N TRP A 69 6.51 -5.91 12.21
CA TRP A 69 7.15 -7.16 12.66
C TRP A 69 7.09 -8.27 11.60
N SER A 70 6.04 -8.27 10.78
CA SER A 70 5.86 -9.17 9.65
C SER A 70 5.73 -8.37 8.36
N ALA A 71 5.94 -9.03 7.21
CA ALA A 71 5.56 -8.47 5.92
C ALA A 71 4.06 -8.09 5.91
N PRO A 72 3.67 -7.04 5.16
CA PRO A 72 2.27 -6.66 5.07
C PRO A 72 1.51 -7.75 4.30
N LYS A 73 0.35 -8.15 4.81
CA LYS A 73 -0.54 -9.07 4.09
C LYS A 73 -1.35 -8.26 3.09
N VAL A 74 -1.15 -8.51 1.81
CA VAL A 74 -1.84 -7.80 0.73
C VAL A 74 -2.81 -8.73 0.03
N LYS A 75 -4.04 -8.28 -0.13
CA LYS A 75 -5.04 -8.91 -1.01
C LYS A 75 -5.49 -7.90 -2.04
N LYS A 76 -5.88 -8.34 -3.22
CA LYS A 76 -6.48 -7.49 -4.25
C LYS A 76 -7.93 -7.86 -4.46
N GLU A 77 -8.74 -6.85 -4.76
CA GLU A 77 -10.09 -7.03 -5.23
C GLU A 77 -10.08 -7.04 -6.76
N ILE A 78 -10.52 -8.15 -7.33
CA ILE A 78 -10.79 -8.26 -8.76
C ILE A 78 -12.29 -8.09 -8.93
N VAL A 79 -12.68 -7.05 -9.65
CA VAL A 79 -14.08 -6.80 -10.01
C VAL A 79 -14.28 -7.26 -11.44
N TYR A 80 -15.28 -8.12 -11.66
CA TYR A 80 -15.64 -8.58 -13.01
C TYR A 80 -17.14 -8.58 -13.18
N GLN A 81 -17.58 -8.34 -14.41
CA GLN A 81 -18.98 -8.46 -14.79
C GLN A 81 -19.27 -9.90 -15.19
N LYS A 82 -20.31 -10.49 -14.61
CA LYS A 82 -20.83 -11.80 -15.01
C LYS A 82 -22.35 -11.70 -15.02
N ASN A 83 -22.95 -11.93 -16.19
CA ASN A 83 -24.41 -11.95 -16.37
C ASN A 83 -25.10 -10.68 -15.81
N GLU A 84 -24.63 -9.50 -16.21
CA GLU A 84 -25.14 -8.18 -15.76
C GLU A 84 -24.93 -7.84 -14.27
N GLU A 85 -24.44 -8.78 -13.46
CA GLU A 85 -24.08 -8.55 -12.07
C GLU A 85 -22.57 -8.29 -11.91
N THR A 86 -22.24 -7.34 -11.04
CA THR A 86 -20.85 -7.05 -10.66
C THR A 86 -20.43 -7.97 -9.53
N GLN A 87 -19.51 -8.90 -9.80
CA GLN A 87 -18.95 -9.79 -8.78
C GLN A 87 -17.58 -9.28 -8.31
N LYS A 88 -17.29 -9.51 -7.03
CA LYS A 88 -16.01 -9.17 -6.40
C LYS A 88 -15.34 -10.45 -5.93
N GLN A 89 -14.10 -10.66 -6.34
CA GLN A 89 -13.25 -11.73 -5.83
C GLN A 89 -12.04 -11.14 -5.11
N ILE A 90 -11.76 -11.65 -3.91
CA ILE A 90 -10.59 -11.26 -3.12
C ILE A 90 -9.52 -12.33 -3.32
N VAL A 91 -8.34 -11.91 -3.77
CA VAL A 91 -7.22 -12.81 -4.04
C VAL A 91 -6.00 -12.35 -3.26
N ASP A 92 -5.31 -13.28 -2.59
CA ASP A 92 -4.05 -12.97 -1.91
C ASP A 92 -2.97 -12.60 -2.94
N VAL A 93 -2.18 -11.57 -2.63
CA VAL A 93 -1.11 -11.08 -3.50
C VAL A 93 0.23 -11.42 -2.86
N ASP A 94 1.10 -12.07 -3.63
CA ASP A 94 2.45 -12.36 -3.18
C ASP A 94 3.24 -11.06 -3.02
N THR A 95 3.71 -10.83 -1.80
CA THR A 95 4.40 -9.60 -1.40
C THR A 95 5.89 -9.87 -1.31
N GLN A 96 6.65 -9.26 -2.23
CA GLN A 96 8.09 -9.49 -2.31
C GLN A 96 8.85 -8.47 -1.45
N LYS A 97 9.76 -8.97 -0.62
CA LYS A 97 10.62 -8.14 0.24
C LYS A 97 11.88 -7.75 -0.53
N ILE A 98 12.18 -6.46 -0.60
CA ILE A 98 13.44 -5.94 -1.16
C ILE A 98 14.46 -5.84 -0.03
N ILE A 99 14.11 -5.08 1.01
CA ILE A 99 14.89 -4.90 2.24
C ILE A 99 13.93 -4.78 3.42
N PRO A 100 14.38 -4.90 4.68
CA PRO A 100 13.52 -4.60 5.83
C PRO A 100 12.89 -3.22 5.70
N GLY A 101 11.56 -3.16 5.77
CA GLY A 101 10.81 -1.90 5.62
C GLY A 101 10.35 -1.56 4.21
N LEU A 102 10.85 -2.24 3.17
CA LEU A 102 10.50 -1.98 1.77
C LEU A 102 10.12 -3.27 1.03
N TYR A 103 8.90 -3.26 0.51
CA TYR A 103 8.29 -4.38 -0.21
C TYR A 103 7.78 -3.91 -1.56
N TYR A 104 7.45 -4.84 -2.44
CA TYR A 104 6.69 -4.53 -3.64
C TYR A 104 5.71 -5.64 -3.99
N ILE A 105 4.67 -5.25 -4.72
CA ILE A 105 3.71 -6.15 -5.36
C ILE A 105 3.61 -5.78 -6.85
N SER A 106 3.25 -6.74 -7.68
CA SER A 106 2.92 -6.48 -9.09
C SER A 106 1.48 -6.01 -9.19
N TRP A 107 1.31 -4.83 -9.80
CA TRP A 107 0.00 -4.30 -10.14
C TRP A 107 -0.55 -5.01 -11.39
N ASP A 108 -1.86 -5.21 -11.40
CA ASP A 108 -2.62 -5.72 -12.52
C ASP A 108 -3.76 -4.78 -12.89
N THR A 109 -4.03 -4.66 -14.18
CA THR A 109 -5.04 -3.74 -14.71
C THR A 109 -6.48 -4.11 -14.31
N LYS A 110 -6.70 -5.31 -13.77
CA LYS A 110 -8.00 -5.84 -13.34
C LYS A 110 -8.30 -5.62 -11.86
N SER A 111 -7.41 -4.97 -11.12
CA SER A 111 -7.64 -4.64 -9.72
C SER A 111 -7.47 -3.16 -9.45
N SER A 112 -8.52 -2.55 -8.91
CA SER A 112 -8.50 -1.15 -8.49
C SER A 112 -8.27 -0.94 -7.00
N VAL A 113 -8.41 -2.00 -6.20
CA VAL A 113 -8.34 -1.92 -4.74
C VAL A 113 -7.45 -3.02 -4.20
N TYR A 114 -6.49 -2.61 -3.37
CA TYR A 114 -5.64 -3.52 -2.59
C TYR A 114 -5.95 -3.35 -1.11
N ARG A 115 -6.34 -4.45 -0.47
CA ARG A 115 -6.53 -4.58 0.97
C ARG A 115 -5.19 -4.88 1.61
N ILE A 116 -4.79 -4.06 2.56
CA ILE A 116 -3.55 -4.28 3.29
C ILE A 116 -3.87 -4.41 4.77
N GLU A 117 -3.55 -5.60 5.27
CA GLU A 117 -3.70 -5.92 6.67
C GLU A 117 -2.35 -5.83 7.36
N THR A 118 -2.29 -4.91 8.33
CA THR A 118 -1.16 -4.71 9.23
C THR A 118 -1.69 -4.75 10.67
N ARG A 119 -1.23 -3.85 11.55
CA ARG A 119 -1.90 -3.55 12.83
C ARG A 119 -3.24 -2.84 12.64
N LYS A 120 -3.37 -2.12 11.53
CA LYS A 120 -4.59 -1.47 11.06
C LYS A 120 -4.90 -1.97 9.65
N LYS A 121 -6.15 -1.82 9.23
CA LYS A 121 -6.61 -2.19 7.90
C LYS A 121 -6.62 -0.96 7.00
N TYR A 122 -6.11 -1.13 5.78
CA TYR A 122 -6.03 -0.05 4.80
C TYR A 122 -6.49 -0.54 3.43
N TYR A 123 -7.17 0.35 2.69
CA TYR A 123 -7.35 0.24 1.26
C TYR A 123 -6.32 1.11 0.56
N PHE A 124 -5.61 0.53 -0.40
CA PHE A 124 -4.84 1.25 -1.40
C PHE A 124 -5.64 1.24 -2.70
N VAL A 125 -5.93 2.44 -3.19
CA VAL A 125 -6.84 2.66 -4.32
C VAL A 125 -6.05 3.15 -5.51
N ILE A 126 -6.15 2.39 -6.59
CA ILE A 126 -5.57 2.72 -7.88
C ILE A 126 -6.73 2.58 -8.88
N PRO A 127 -7.31 3.67 -9.38
CA PRO A 127 -8.46 3.57 -10.27
C PRO A 127 -8.12 2.75 -11.52
N TYR A 128 -9.13 2.06 -12.04
CA TYR A 128 -8.99 1.31 -13.29
C TYR A 128 -8.48 2.19 -14.43
N CYS A 129 -7.76 1.51 -15.30
CA CYS A 129 -7.59 1.87 -16.68
C CYS A 129 -8.60 1.02 -17.45
#